data_AF-A0A924JR90-F1
#
_entry.id   AF-A0A924JR90-F1
#
_cell.length_a   1.000
_cell.length_b   1.000
_cell.length_c   1.000
_cell.angle_alpha   90.00
_cell.angle_beta   90.00
_cell.angle_gamma   90.00
#
_symmetry.space_group_name_H-M   'P 1'
#
loop_
_entity.id
_entity.type
_entity.pdbx_description
1 polymer ?
#
loop_
_entity_poly.entity_id
_entity_poly.type
_entity_poly.pdbx_seq_one_letter_code
_entity_poly.pdbx_strand_id
1 'polypeptide(L)'
;IDLAVAVVIGAAFTGIVTSIVTGVINPAIGALFNAADLAEAFPLTIPTVSGDKAILFFGAVIAAVINFLIVALVVYFALIVPVNVLKKRAEARKAVGEIVVEEPIITEIDLLVEIRDLLAKPTVDGGKHSEV
;
A
#
# COMPACT_ATOMS: atom_id res chain seq x y z
N ILE A 1 -11.29 -14.31 1.34
CA ILE A 1 -10.74 -14.42 -0.04
C ILE A 1 -10.02 -13.12 -0.40
N ASP A 2 -10.66 -11.97 -0.18
CA ASP A 2 -10.10 -10.63 -0.49
C ASP A 2 -8.74 -10.35 0.17
N LEU A 3 -8.57 -10.74 1.44
CA LEU A 3 -7.28 -10.63 2.12
C LEU A 3 -6.19 -11.47 1.44
N ALA A 4 -6.51 -12.69 0.98
CA ALA A 4 -5.55 -13.55 0.30
C ALA A 4 -5.16 -12.99 -1.07
N VAL A 5 -6.13 -12.45 -1.82
CA VAL A 5 -5.88 -11.79 -3.11
C VAL A 5 -4.96 -10.57 -2.92
N ALA A 6 -5.21 -9.75 -1.91
CA ALA A 6 -4.38 -8.59 -1.61
C ALA A 6 -2.90 -8.95 -1.36
N VAL A 7 -2.66 -10.02 -0.58
CA VAL A 7 -1.29 -10.49 -0.27
C VAL A 7 -0.59 -11.01 -1.52
N VAL A 8 -1.26 -11.81 -2.35
CA VAL A 8 -0.69 -12.38 -3.57
C VAL A 8 -0.33 -11.29 -4.58
N ILE A 9 -1.22 -10.31 -4.79
CA ILE A 9 -0.96 -9.18 -5.70
C ILE A 9 0.19 -8.32 -5.17
N GLY A 10 0.23 -8.05 -3.86
CA GLY A 10 1.31 -7.30 -3.24
C GLY A 10 2.69 -7.96 -3.42
N ALA A 11 2.75 -9.29 -3.25
CA ALA A 11 3.98 -10.05 -3.47
C ALA A 11 4.43 -10.04 -4.95
N ALA A 12 3.50 -10.25 -5.88
CA ALA A 12 3.80 -10.24 -7.31
C ALA A 12 4.30 -8.88 -7.80
N PHE A 13 3.65 -7.78 -7.36
CA PHE A 13 4.06 -6.42 -7.72
C PHE A 13 5.45 -6.08 -7.16
N THR A 14 5.73 -6.45 -5.91
CA THR A 14 7.06 -6.28 -5.31
C THR A 14 8.14 -7.01 -6.13
N GLY A 15 7.83 -8.20 -6.64
CA GLY A 15 8.71 -8.95 -7.55
C GLY A 15 9.02 -8.19 -8.85
N ILE A 16 8.01 -7.61 -9.50
CA ILE A 16 8.17 -6.81 -10.73
C ILE A 16 9.09 -5.61 -10.47
N VAL A 17 8.80 -4.84 -9.42
CA VAL A 17 9.60 -3.65 -9.08
C VAL A 17 11.04 -4.04 -8.74
N THR A 18 11.22 -5.12 -7.97
CA THR A 18 12.56 -5.64 -7.64
C THR A 18 13.34 -6.02 -8.89
N SER A 19 12.71 -6.72 -9.85
CA SER A 19 13.35 -7.09 -11.12
C SER A 19 13.78 -5.89 -11.94
N ILE A 20 13.03 -4.79 -11.92
CA ILE A 20 13.40 -3.55 -12.62
C ILE A 20 14.59 -2.89 -11.91
N VAL A 21 14.57 -2.84 -10.57
CA VAL A 21 15.68 -2.26 -9.81
C VAL A 21 16.96 -3.06 -10.01
N THR A 22 16.91 -4.38 -9.84
CA THR A 22 18.10 -5.23 -9.99
C THR A 22 18.58 -5.33 -11.45
N GLY A 23 17.66 -5.34 -12.41
CA GLY A 23 17.98 -5.52 -13.83
C GLY A 23 18.38 -4.25 -14.57
N VAL A 24 17.91 -3.07 -14.16
CA VAL A 24 18.13 -1.82 -14.87
C VAL A 24 18.82 -0.77 -13.99
N ILE A 25 18.36 -0.60 -12.75
CA ILE A 25 18.85 0.48 -11.90
C ILE A 25 20.19 0.13 -11.27
N ASN A 26 20.36 -1.06 -10.70
CA ASN A 26 21.64 -1.47 -10.10
C ASN A 26 22.80 -1.40 -11.10
N PRO A 27 22.68 -1.91 -12.36
CA PRO A 27 23.74 -1.77 -13.36
C PRO A 27 23.98 -0.32 -13.78
N ALA A 28 22.93 0.50 -13.90
CA ALA A 28 23.06 1.91 -14.27
C ALA A 28 23.81 2.72 -13.19
N ILE A 29 23.52 2.46 -11.92
CA ILE A 29 24.23 3.09 -10.81
C ILE A 29 25.65 2.51 -10.70
N GLY A 30 25.84 1.20 -10.84
CA GLY A 30 27.16 0.56 -10.89
C GLY A 30 28.08 1.17 -11.96
N ALA A 31 27.54 1.43 -13.16
CA ALA A 31 28.25 2.10 -14.25
C ALA A 31 28.67 3.54 -13.90
N LEU A 32 27.87 4.28 -13.12
CA LEU A 32 28.20 5.65 -12.69
C LEU A 32 29.31 5.69 -11.61
N PHE A 33 29.37 4.67 -10.75
CA PHE A 33 30.38 4.57 -9.68
C PHE A 33 31.58 3.68 -10.04
N ASN A 34 31.64 3.20 -11.29
CA ASN A 34 32.68 2.30 -11.80
C ASN A 34 32.87 1.04 -10.94
N ALA A 35 31.76 0.47 -10.46
CA ALA A 35 31.69 -0.73 -9.64
C ALA A 35 30.74 -1.75 -10.30
N ALA A 36 31.04 -3.04 -10.20
CA ALA A 36 30.20 -4.10 -10.75
C ALA A 36 28.83 -4.16 -10.05
N ASP A 37 28.78 -3.74 -8.78
CA ASP A 37 27.55 -3.57 -8.02
C ASP A 37 27.71 -2.45 -6.97
N LEU A 38 26.59 -1.88 -6.53
CA LEU A 38 26.59 -0.85 -5.49
C LEU A 38 27.04 -1.40 -4.13
N ALA A 39 26.93 -2.72 -3.95
CA ALA A 39 27.50 -3.44 -2.82
C ALA A 39 29.03 -3.36 -2.77
N GLU A 40 29.69 -3.24 -3.93
CA GLU A 40 31.14 -3.14 -4.10
C GLU A 40 31.62 -1.69 -4.25
N ALA A 41 30.70 -0.75 -4.53
CA ALA A 41 30.99 0.67 -4.51
C ALA A 41 31.27 1.11 -3.05
N PHE A 42 32.48 1.58 -2.77
CA PHE A 42 33.05 1.88 -1.43
C PHE A 42 33.56 0.65 -0.64
N PRO A 43 34.64 -0.03 -1.08
CA PRO A 43 35.34 -0.97 -0.22
C PRO A 43 36.09 -0.20 0.89
N LEU A 44 35.51 -0.11 2.08
CA LEU A 44 36.21 0.38 3.26
C LEU A 44 37.02 -0.78 3.86
N THR A 45 38.34 -0.73 3.68
CA THR A 45 39.25 -1.74 4.24
C THR A 45 39.55 -1.38 5.69
N ILE A 46 39.19 -2.25 6.62
CA ILE A 46 39.44 -2.06 8.06
C ILE A 46 40.43 -3.14 8.52
N PRO A 47 41.51 -2.79 9.25
CA PRO A 47 42.42 -3.78 9.80
C PRO A 47 41.70 -4.62 10.87
N THR A 48 41.78 -5.94 10.75
CA THR A 48 41.27 -6.85 11.79
C THR A 48 42.32 -7.12 12.85
N VAL A 49 41.87 -7.53 14.04
CA VAL A 49 42.71 -7.89 15.19
C VAL A 49 43.69 -9.03 14.86
N SER A 50 43.41 -9.81 13.82
CA SER A 50 44.20 -10.94 13.33
C SER A 50 45.31 -10.55 12.33
N GLY A 51 45.40 -9.28 11.92
CA GLY A 51 46.32 -8.81 10.88
C GLY A 51 45.81 -8.97 9.44
N ASP A 52 44.62 -9.55 9.25
CA ASP A 52 43.96 -9.65 7.95
C ASP A 52 43.14 -8.40 7.62
N LYS A 53 42.92 -8.15 6.33
CA LYS A 53 42.10 -7.05 5.85
C LYS A 53 40.63 -7.49 5.79
N ALA A 54 39.77 -6.95 6.66
CA ALA A 54 38.33 -7.08 6.47
C ALA A 54 37.85 -5.97 5.54
N ILE A 55 37.13 -6.35 4.48
CA ILE A 55 36.46 -5.40 3.61
C ILE A 55 35.05 -5.23 4.17
N LEU A 56 34.74 -4.07 4.74
CA LEU A 56 33.36 -3.74 5.07
C LEU A 56 32.67 -3.21 3.82
N PHE A 57 31.71 -3.99 3.32
CA PHE A 57 30.81 -3.60 2.24
C PHE A 57 29.72 -2.65 2.77
N PHE A 58 30.11 -1.44 3.20
CA PHE A 58 29.14 -0.39 3.54
C PHE A 58 28.27 -0.02 2.33
N GLY A 59 28.81 -0.24 1.12
CA GLY A 59 28.08 -0.17 -0.14
C GLY A 59 26.81 -1.02 -0.17
N ALA A 60 26.80 -2.20 0.45
CA ALA A 60 25.62 -3.08 0.44
C ALA A 60 24.42 -2.49 1.20
N VAL A 61 24.68 -1.77 2.30
CA VAL A 61 23.64 -1.09 3.06
C VAL A 61 23.11 0.11 2.28
N ILE A 62 24.00 0.90 1.67
CA ILE A 62 23.62 2.03 0.81
C ILE A 62 22.81 1.54 -0.41
N ALA A 63 23.22 0.44 -1.02
CA ALA A 63 22.51 -0.24 -2.10
C ALA A 63 21.09 -0.63 -1.68
N ALA A 64 20.95 -1.25 -0.51
CA ALA A 64 19.65 -1.63 0.02
C ALA A 64 18.75 -0.41 0.29
N VAL A 65 19.30 0.68 0.81
CA VAL A 65 18.57 1.94 1.04
C VAL A 65 18.12 2.57 -0.27
N ILE A 66 18.99 2.64 -1.28
CA ILE A 66 18.65 3.20 -2.59
C ILE A 66 17.57 2.34 -3.26
N ASN A 67 17.71 1.02 -3.23
CA ASN A 67 16.70 0.10 -3.76
C ASN A 67 15.34 0.30 -3.06
N PHE A 68 15.33 0.37 -1.73
CA PHE A 68 14.13 0.65 -0.95
C PHE A 68 13.46 1.98 -1.35
N LEU A 69 14.25 3.05 -1.51
CA LEU A 69 13.74 4.36 -1.93
C LEU A 69 13.14 4.32 -3.34
N ILE A 70 13.76 3.59 -4.28
CA ILE A 70 13.23 3.43 -5.64
C ILE A 70 11.91 2.65 -5.62
N VAL A 71 11.85 1.52 -4.90
CA VAL A 71 10.61 0.75 -4.77
C VAL A 71 9.50 1.60 -4.16
N ALA A 72 9.80 2.34 -3.10
CA ALA A 72 8.85 3.25 -2.47
C ALA A 72 8.36 4.35 -3.44
N LEU A 73 9.25 4.92 -4.25
CA LEU A 73 8.91 5.89 -5.28
C LEU A 73 7.97 5.31 -6.34
N VAL A 74 8.29 4.12 -6.86
CA VAL A 74 7.47 3.44 -7.87
C VAL A 74 6.09 3.11 -7.31
N VAL A 75 6.02 2.54 -6.10
CA VAL A 75 4.75 2.23 -5.41
C VAL A 75 3.94 3.52 -5.18
N TYR A 76 4.59 4.59 -4.73
CA TYR A 76 3.93 5.87 -4.48
C TYR A 76 3.32 6.45 -5.76
N PHE A 77 4.08 6.52 -6.85
CA PHE A 77 3.58 7.05 -8.12
C PHE A 77 2.55 6.13 -8.79
N ALA A 78 2.72 4.81 -8.74
CA ALA A 78 1.85 3.86 -9.41
C ALA A 78 0.54 3.57 -8.66
N LEU A 79 0.54 3.62 -7.32
CA LEU A 79 -0.64 3.28 -6.52
C LEU A 79 -1.18 4.48 -5.74
N ILE A 80 -0.35 5.18 -4.98
CA ILE A 80 -0.82 6.22 -4.06
C ILE A 80 -1.35 7.44 -4.83
N VAL A 81 -0.63 7.90 -5.85
CA VAL A 81 -1.07 9.05 -6.67
C VAL A 81 -2.43 8.80 -7.35
N PRO A 82 -2.63 7.72 -8.13
CA PRO A 82 -3.93 7.50 -8.77
C PRO A 82 -5.05 7.25 -7.77
N VAL A 83 -4.81 6.49 -6.69
CA VAL A 83 -5.82 6.30 -5.64
C VAL A 83 -6.20 7.63 -4.99
N ASN A 84 -5.23 8.50 -4.70
CA ASN A 84 -5.50 9.82 -4.14
C ASN A 84 -6.30 10.71 -5.11
N VAL A 85 -6.02 10.63 -6.41
CA VAL A 85 -6.78 11.36 -7.45
C VAL A 85 -8.21 10.82 -7.57
N LEU A 86 -8.39 9.49 -7.56
CA LEU A 86 -9.71 8.86 -7.62
C LEU A 86 -10.54 9.20 -6.38
N LYS A 87 -9.94 9.17 -5.19
CA LYS A 87 -10.61 9.59 -3.94
C LYS A 87 -11.09 11.03 -4.01
N LYS A 88 -10.22 11.96 -4.43
CA LYS A 88 -10.61 13.37 -4.62
C LYS A 88 -11.75 13.55 -5.63
N ARG A 89 -11.76 12.76 -6.71
CA ARG A 89 -12.85 12.76 -7.71
C ARG A 89 -14.15 12.16 -7.16
N ALA A 90 -14.07 11.09 -6.38
CA ALA A 90 -15.22 10.48 -5.73
C ALA A 90 -15.83 11.40 -4.66
N GLU A 91 -15.00 12.07 -3.87
CA GLU A 91 -15.41 13.09 -2.90
C GLU A 91 -16.06 14.30 -3.59
N ALA A 92 -15.50 14.75 -4.71
CA ALA A 92 -16.09 15.83 -5.51
C ALA A 92 -17.44 15.43 -6.12
N ARG A 93 -17.61 14.18 -6.59
CA ARG A 93 -18.90 13.68 -7.09
C ARG A 93 -19.95 13.54 -5.99
N LYS A 94 -19.55 13.06 -4.80
CA LYS A 94 -20.41 13.04 -3.62
C LYS A 94 -20.86 14.45 -3.20
N ALA A 95 -19.97 15.45 -3.30
CA ALA A 95 -20.30 16.84 -2.98
C ALA A 95 -21.28 17.49 -3.99
N VAL A 96 -21.35 16.98 -5.22
CA VAL A 96 -22.24 17.48 -6.28
C VAL A 96 -23.58 16.71 -6.33
N GLY A 97 -23.81 15.78 -5.39
CA GLY A 97 -25.08 15.04 -5.27
C GLY A 97 -25.28 13.98 -6.36
N GLU A 98 -24.25 13.64 -7.12
CA GLU A 98 -24.31 12.53 -8.08
C GLU A 98 -24.20 11.23 -7.28
N ILE A 99 -25.36 10.60 -7.05
CA ILE A 99 -25.48 9.27 -6.45
C ILE A 99 -24.89 8.29 -7.47
N VAL A 100 -23.60 8.01 -7.34
CA VAL A 100 -23.01 6.81 -7.92
C VAL A 100 -23.68 5.64 -7.20
N VAL A 101 -24.60 4.97 -7.89
CA VAL A 101 -25.16 3.69 -7.46
C VAL A 101 -24.06 2.65 -7.61
N GLU A 102 -23.12 2.68 -6.68
CA GLU A 102 -22.37 1.50 -6.30
C GLU A 102 -23.35 0.73 -5.43
N GLU A 103 -23.82 -0.44 -5.88
CA GLU A 103 -24.73 -1.27 -5.09
C GLU A 103 -24.17 -1.32 -3.66
N PRO A 104 -24.88 -0.78 -2.67
CA PRO A 104 -24.37 -0.81 -1.32
C PRO A 104 -24.30 -2.29 -0.97
N ILE A 105 -23.07 -2.80 -0.78
CA ILE A 105 -22.89 -3.98 0.05
C ILE A 105 -23.46 -3.52 1.38
N ILE A 106 -24.73 -3.85 1.65
CA ILE A 106 -25.43 -3.35 2.83
C ILE A 106 -24.60 -3.83 4.01
N THR A 107 -23.90 -2.91 4.65
CA THR A 107 -23.01 -3.29 5.73
C THR A 107 -23.87 -3.62 6.94
N GLU A 108 -23.37 -4.48 7.83
CA GLU A 108 -24.07 -4.79 9.08
C GLU A 108 -24.37 -3.49 9.86
N ILE A 109 -23.50 -2.48 9.74
CA ILE A 109 -23.72 -1.14 10.30
C ILE A 109 -24.97 -0.47 9.71
N ASP A 110 -25.20 -0.54 8.41
CA ASP A 110 -26.36 0.08 7.76
C ASP A 110 -27.67 -0.59 8.19
N LEU A 111 -27.67 -1.93 8.28
CA LEU A 111 -28.81 -2.70 8.79
C LEU A 111 -29.09 -2.39 10.27
N LEU A 112 -28.05 -2.23 11.08
CA LEU A 112 -28.20 -1.89 12.50
C LEU A 112 -28.76 -0.48 12.69
N VAL A 113 -28.42 0.48 11.82
CA VAL A 113 -29.02 1.82 11.82
C VAL A 113 -30.49 1.75 11.45
N GLU A 114 -30.84 0.97 10.42
CA GLU A 114 -32.23 0.78 10.00
C GLU A 114 -33.07 0.09 11.09
N ILE A 115 -32.54 -0.96 11.74
CA ILE A 115 -33.19 -1.61 12.89
C ILE A 115 -33.36 -0.64 14.06
N ARG A 116 -32.35 0.18 14.37
CA ARG A 116 -32.45 1.22 15.41
C ARG A 116 -33.58 2.18 15.09
N ASP A 117 -33.68 2.63 13.85
CA ASP A 117 -34.68 3.61 13.45
C ASP A 117 -36.09 2.99 13.43
N LEU A 118 -36.21 1.71 13.08
CA LEU A 118 -37.45 0.94 13.19
C LEU A 118 -37.88 0.71 14.64
N LEU A 119 -36.94 0.51 15.57
CA LEU A 119 -37.23 0.38 17.02
C LEU A 119 -37.47 1.73 17.71
N ALA A 120 -36.80 2.79 17.24
CA ALA A 120 -36.95 4.14 17.78
C ALA A 120 -38.27 4.79 17.36
N LYS A 121 -38.87 4.34 16.25
CA LYS A 121 -40.23 4.71 15.85
C LYS A 121 -41.21 3.95 16.74
N PRO A 122 -41.85 4.60 17.75
CA PRO A 122 -42.77 3.90 18.63
C PRO A 122 -43.91 3.37 17.78
N THR A 123 -44.25 2.09 17.95
CA THR A 123 -45.39 1.44 17.28
C THR A 123 -46.68 2.14 17.71
N VAL A 124 -47.06 3.20 16.99
CA VAL A 124 -48.37 3.85 17.11
C VAL A 124 -49.32 3.11 16.16
N ASP A 125 -49.80 1.93 16.59
CA ASP A 125 -51.09 1.26 16.25
C ASP A 125 -50.94 -0.24 16.64
N GLY A 126 -51.85 -0.96 17.27
CA GLY A 126 -53.21 -0.69 17.71
C GLY A 126 -53.68 -1.91 18.51
N GLY A 127 -53.96 -1.71 19.79
CA GLY A 127 -54.53 -2.72 20.69
C GLY A 127 -55.87 -2.24 21.23
N LYS A 128 -56.81 -1.91 20.34
CA LYS A 128 -58.23 -1.82 20.68
C LYS A 128 -58.74 -3.24 20.99
N HIS A 129 -58.52 -3.72 22.20
CA HIS A 129 -59.42 -4.70 22.81
C HIS A 129 -60.40 -3.93 23.69
N SER A 130 -61.39 -3.33 23.02
CA SER A 130 -62.59 -2.83 23.69
C SER A 130 -63.42 -4.01 24.15
N GLU A 131 -63.79 -3.96 25.43
CA GLU A 131 -64.98 -4.53 26.07
C GLU A 131 -65.94 -5.30 25.15
N VAL A 132 -66.12 -6.59 25.48
CA VAL A 132 -67.40 -7.31 25.39
C VAL A 132 -67.60 -8.08 26.68
#